data_AF-A0A0N4UBD0-F1
#
_entry.id   AF-A0A0N4UBD0-F1
#
_cell.length_a   1.000
_cell.length_b   1.000
_cell.length_c   1.000
_cell.angle_alpha   90.00
_cell.angle_beta   90.00
_cell.angle_gamma   90.00
#
_symmetry.space_group_name_H-M   'P 1'
#
loop_
_entity.id
_entity.type
_entity.pdbx_description
1 polymer ?
#
loop_
_entity_poly.entity_id
_entity_poly.type
_entity_poly.pdbx_seq_one_letter_code
_entity_poly.pdbx_strand_id
1 'polypeptide(L)'
;MENAVNPKIFFDVDNEICAWKRNFEKAFAAVESLSMNCDAENYQRLNQLIDIYENIEKKASREFKVACELLQHPTITSFNEVFSQKLKEVEENEEPMERFNALRKIKNNDDDDMIVENLFYSRKDPFTKKNIVHPVRNQHCKHVYDKESVKKMINECKKRRQLCQCPIQSCPNKRVLVMEDMIPFPDFFSQIND
;
A
#
# COMPACT_ATOMS: atom_id res chain seq x y z
N MET A 1 34.02 -33.55 -6.71
CA MET A 1 33.93 -32.14 -6.29
C MET A 1 32.47 -31.85 -6.07
N GLU A 2 32.08 -31.65 -4.81
CA GLU A 2 30.69 -31.39 -4.42
C GLU A 2 30.24 -30.07 -5.05
N ASN A 3 29.16 -30.13 -5.84
CA ASN A 3 28.49 -28.95 -6.37
C ASN A 3 27.67 -28.29 -5.25
N ALA A 4 28.35 -27.64 -4.32
CA ALA A 4 27.69 -26.72 -3.41
C ALA A 4 27.17 -25.53 -4.24
N VAL A 5 25.87 -25.22 -4.11
CA VAL A 5 25.27 -24.04 -4.74
C VAL A 5 26.09 -22.82 -4.30
N ASN A 6 26.58 -22.05 -5.27
CA ASN A 6 27.44 -20.89 -5.01
C ASN A 6 26.68 -19.91 -4.09
N PRO A 7 27.19 -19.60 -2.88
CA PRO A 7 26.51 -18.71 -1.93
C PRO A 7 26.16 -17.34 -2.52
N LYS A 8 26.93 -16.89 -3.52
CA LYS A 8 26.68 -15.65 -4.23
C LYS A 8 25.37 -15.70 -5.04
N ILE A 9 25.06 -16.84 -5.67
CA ILE A 9 23.81 -17.01 -6.43
C ILE A 9 22.60 -16.93 -5.51
N PHE A 10 22.67 -17.58 -4.35
CA PHE A 10 21.60 -17.51 -3.35
C PHE A 10 21.37 -16.07 -2.86
N PHE A 11 22.45 -15.35 -2.55
CA PHE A 11 22.40 -13.96 -2.11
C PHE A 11 21.86 -13.00 -3.19
N ASP A 12 22.26 -13.19 -4.46
CA ASP A 12 21.78 -12.36 -5.57
C ASP A 12 20.29 -12.58 -5.81
N VAL A 13 19.83 -13.83 -5.78
CA VAL A 13 18.40 -14.18 -5.85
C VAL A 13 17.64 -13.48 -4.73
N ASP A 14 18.04 -13.66 -3.46
CA ASP A 14 17.38 -13.05 -2.28
C ASP A 14 17.23 -11.53 -2.39
N ASN A 15 18.23 -10.83 -2.93
CA ASN A 15 18.17 -9.39 -3.16
C ASN A 15 17.14 -9.00 -4.21
N GLU A 16 17.07 -9.73 -5.33
CA GLU A 16 16.06 -9.48 -6.37
C GLU A 16 14.64 -9.69 -5.83
N ILE A 17 14.43 -10.71 -4.99
CA ILE A 17 13.12 -10.96 -4.36
C ILE A 17 12.75 -9.84 -3.39
N CYS A 18 13.70 -9.37 -2.59
CA CYS A 18 13.45 -8.24 -1.71
C CYS A 18 13.09 -6.98 -2.52
N ALA A 19 13.70 -6.78 -3.69
CA ALA A 19 13.32 -5.70 -4.59
C ALA A 19 11.92 -5.89 -5.18
N TRP A 20 11.59 -7.11 -5.62
CA TRP A 20 10.26 -7.48 -6.13
C TRP A 20 9.19 -7.24 -5.07
N LYS A 21 9.34 -7.82 -3.87
CA LYS A 21 8.39 -7.62 -2.75
C LYS A 21 8.12 -6.15 -2.47
N ARG A 22 9.16 -5.30 -2.43
CA ARG A 22 8.99 -3.85 -2.25
C ARG A 22 8.20 -3.19 -3.38
N ASN A 23 8.38 -3.65 -4.62
CA ASN A 23 7.60 -3.15 -5.74
C ASN A 23 6.15 -3.64 -5.67
N PHE A 24 5.90 -4.87 -5.24
CA PHE A 24 4.55 -5.35 -4.97
C PHE A 24 3.88 -4.53 -3.85
N GLU A 25 4.57 -4.22 -2.76
CA GLU A 25 3.96 -3.38 -1.70
C GLU A 25 3.57 -1.99 -2.22
N LYS A 26 4.39 -1.38 -3.09
CA LYS A 26 4.06 -0.10 -3.72
C LYS A 26 2.85 -0.19 -4.65
N ALA A 27 2.79 -1.22 -5.48
CA ALA A 27 1.68 -1.43 -6.40
C ALA A 27 0.39 -1.79 -5.62
N PHE A 28 0.49 -2.58 -4.56
CA PHE A 28 -0.63 -2.89 -3.67
C PHE A 28 -1.19 -1.62 -3.04
N ALA A 29 -0.36 -0.75 -2.48
CA ALA A 29 -0.79 0.53 -1.93
C ALA A 29 -1.46 1.44 -2.98
N ALA A 30 -1.01 1.38 -4.24
CA ALA A 30 -1.66 2.11 -5.33
C ALA A 30 -3.04 1.54 -5.67
N VAL A 31 -3.17 0.20 -5.73
CA VAL A 31 -4.46 -0.48 -5.96
C VAL A 31 -5.42 -0.24 -4.79
N GLU A 32 -4.93 -0.26 -3.56
CA GLU A 32 -5.68 0.08 -2.35
C GLU A 32 -6.20 1.52 -2.41
N SER A 33 -5.34 2.47 -2.78
CA SER A 33 -5.77 3.85 -2.99
C SER A 33 -6.79 3.97 -4.12
N LEU A 34 -6.66 3.22 -5.22
CA LEU A 34 -7.67 3.22 -6.28
C LEU A 34 -8.99 2.63 -5.79
N SER A 35 -8.93 1.55 -5.03
CA SER A 35 -10.08 0.89 -4.42
C SER A 35 -10.88 1.84 -3.54
N MET A 36 -10.20 2.59 -2.66
CA MET A 36 -10.83 3.57 -1.79
C MET A 36 -11.46 4.77 -2.51
N ASN A 37 -11.09 5.02 -3.77
CA ASN A 37 -11.59 6.18 -4.53
C ASN A 37 -12.38 5.75 -5.78
N CYS A 38 -12.67 4.45 -5.93
CA CYS A 38 -13.36 3.93 -7.10
C CYS A 38 -14.86 4.24 -7.01
N ASP A 39 -15.42 4.82 -8.06
CA ASP A 39 -16.86 4.98 -8.20
C ASP A 39 -17.54 3.65 -8.61
N ALA A 40 -18.88 3.66 -8.60
CA ALA A 40 -19.66 2.48 -8.93
C ALA A 40 -19.39 1.96 -10.35
N GLU A 41 -19.15 2.87 -11.30
CA GLU A 41 -18.93 2.57 -12.72
C GLU A 41 -17.59 1.85 -12.95
N ASN A 42 -16.55 2.20 -12.20
CA ASN A 42 -15.22 1.62 -12.37
C ASN A 42 -14.97 0.37 -11.52
N TYR A 43 -15.89 -0.01 -10.64
CA TYR A 43 -15.70 -1.14 -9.72
C TYR A 43 -15.37 -2.46 -10.42
N GLN A 44 -16.02 -2.75 -11.55
CA GLN A 44 -15.73 -3.97 -12.31
C GLN A 44 -14.29 -3.97 -12.84
N ARG A 45 -13.80 -2.82 -13.33
CA ARG A 45 -12.41 -2.67 -13.79
C ARG A 45 -11.43 -2.78 -12.65
N LEU A 46 -11.76 -2.23 -11.48
CA LEU A 46 -10.96 -2.36 -10.27
C LEU A 46 -10.85 -3.83 -9.85
N ASN A 47 -11.95 -4.59 -9.81
CA ASN A 47 -11.90 -6.01 -9.47
C ASN A 47 -11.04 -6.80 -10.47
N GLN A 48 -11.16 -6.53 -11.77
CA GLN A 48 -10.26 -7.12 -12.76
C GLN A 48 -8.79 -6.78 -12.50
N LEU A 49 -8.49 -5.54 -12.10
CA LEU A 49 -7.13 -5.14 -11.73
C LEU A 49 -6.64 -5.88 -10.47
N ILE A 50 -7.49 -6.02 -9.45
CA ILE A 50 -7.20 -6.78 -8.22
C ILE A 50 -6.91 -8.24 -8.57
N ASP A 51 -7.71 -8.86 -9.43
CA ASP A 51 -7.52 -10.26 -9.86
C ASP A 51 -6.21 -10.47 -10.63
N ILE A 52 -5.90 -9.57 -11.58
CA ILE A 52 -4.62 -9.59 -12.30
C ILE A 52 -3.47 -9.48 -11.30
N TYR A 53 -3.60 -8.57 -10.35
CA TYR A 53 -2.54 -8.29 -9.40
C TYR A 53 -2.31 -9.45 -8.42
N GLU A 54 -3.40 -10.06 -7.91
CA GLU A 54 -3.33 -11.26 -7.07
C GLU A 54 -2.65 -12.41 -7.81
N ASN A 55 -3.01 -12.63 -9.07
CA ASN A 55 -2.44 -13.72 -9.86
C ASN A 55 -0.93 -13.55 -10.10
N ILE A 56 -0.47 -12.33 -10.37
CA ILE A 56 0.96 -12.07 -10.55
C ILE A 56 1.72 -12.34 -9.25
N GLU A 57 1.21 -11.86 -8.12
CA GLU A 57 1.87 -12.03 -6.83
C GLU A 57 1.88 -13.48 -6.35
N LYS A 58 0.77 -14.20 -6.51
CA LYS A 58 0.68 -15.63 -6.23
C LYS A 58 1.72 -16.40 -7.05
N LYS A 59 1.73 -16.16 -8.37
CA LYS A 59 2.69 -16.80 -9.28
C LYS A 59 4.14 -16.53 -8.88
N ALA A 60 4.48 -15.28 -8.61
CA ALA A 60 5.83 -14.93 -8.16
C ALA A 60 6.18 -15.61 -6.83
N SER A 61 5.24 -15.66 -5.89
CA SER A 61 5.44 -16.27 -4.57
C SER A 61 5.67 -17.79 -4.66
N ARG A 62 4.91 -18.51 -5.50
CA ARG A 62 5.08 -19.96 -5.68
C ARG A 62 6.37 -20.31 -6.40
N GLU A 63 6.69 -19.64 -7.50
CA GLU A 63 7.93 -19.87 -8.26
C GLU A 63 9.13 -19.64 -7.36
N PHE A 64 9.06 -18.58 -6.56
CA PHE A 64 10.11 -18.29 -5.60
C PHE A 64 10.24 -19.36 -4.50
N LYS A 65 9.12 -19.79 -3.89
CA LYS A 65 9.13 -20.83 -2.86
C LYS A 65 9.78 -22.11 -3.38
N VAL A 66 9.37 -22.56 -4.57
CA VAL A 66 9.94 -23.76 -5.20
C VAL A 66 11.42 -23.57 -5.51
N ALA A 67 11.82 -22.42 -6.07
CA ALA A 67 13.23 -22.14 -6.36
C ALA A 67 14.10 -22.19 -5.09
N CYS A 68 13.65 -21.58 -3.99
CA CYS A 68 14.34 -21.63 -2.70
C CYS A 68 14.51 -23.05 -2.17
N GLU A 69 13.44 -23.84 -2.16
CA GLU A 69 13.48 -25.23 -1.71
C GLU A 69 14.48 -26.04 -2.54
N LEU A 70 14.50 -25.87 -3.86
CA LEU A 70 15.42 -26.59 -4.72
C LEU A 70 16.88 -26.12 -4.56
N LEU A 71 17.11 -24.82 -4.37
CA LEU A 71 18.47 -24.30 -4.13
C LEU A 71 19.08 -24.81 -2.81
N GLN A 72 18.27 -25.24 -1.85
CA GLN A 72 18.72 -25.89 -0.62
C GLN A 72 19.14 -27.36 -0.83
N HIS A 73 18.84 -27.96 -1.99
CA HIS A 73 19.17 -29.35 -2.33
C HIS A 73 20.27 -29.41 -3.41
N PRO A 74 21.57 -29.51 -3.01
CA PRO A 74 22.71 -29.38 -3.93
C PRO A 74 22.85 -30.52 -4.95
N THR A 75 22.05 -31.58 -4.87
CA THR A 75 22.16 -32.78 -5.72
C THR A 75 21.16 -32.83 -6.88
N ILE A 76 20.42 -31.76 -7.15
CA ILE A 76 19.42 -31.76 -8.23
C ILE A 76 20.11 -31.74 -9.60
N THR A 77 19.97 -32.85 -10.34
CA THR A 77 20.51 -33.03 -11.69
C THR A 77 19.59 -32.53 -12.80
N SER A 78 18.28 -32.41 -12.56
CA SER A 78 17.28 -31.90 -13.54
C SER A 78 16.43 -30.79 -12.92
N PHE A 79 17.04 -29.63 -12.65
CA PHE A 79 16.38 -28.54 -11.93
C PHE A 79 15.06 -28.12 -12.57
N ASN A 80 15.03 -27.92 -13.88
CA ASN A 80 13.82 -27.44 -14.57
C ASN A 80 12.65 -28.42 -14.47
N GLU A 81 12.94 -29.72 -14.51
CA GLU A 81 11.92 -30.77 -14.49
C GLU A 81 11.35 -30.92 -13.08
N VAL A 82 12.22 -30.95 -12.06
CA VAL A 82 11.82 -30.97 -10.65
C VAL A 82 11.09 -29.68 -10.26
N PHE A 83 11.54 -28.52 -10.76
CA PHE A 83 10.89 -27.22 -10.56
C PHE A 83 9.49 -27.21 -11.16
N SER A 84 9.33 -27.68 -12.39
CA SER A 84 8.02 -27.76 -13.06
C SER A 84 7.08 -28.71 -12.34
N GLN A 85 7.58 -29.84 -11.83
CA GLN A 85 6.78 -30.80 -11.08
C GLN A 85 6.32 -30.22 -9.74
N LYS A 86 7.25 -29.67 -8.95
CA LYS A 86 6.92 -29.00 -7.69
C LYS A 86 5.97 -27.81 -7.86
N LEU A 87 6.11 -27.05 -8.95
CA LEU A 87 5.19 -25.95 -9.23
C LEU A 87 3.74 -26.43 -9.37
N LYS A 88 3.51 -27.53 -10.08
CA LYS A 88 2.17 -28.11 -10.22
C LYS A 88 1.60 -28.56 -8.87
N GLU A 89 2.43 -29.19 -8.04
CA GLU A 89 2.03 -29.63 -6.69
C GLU A 89 1.62 -28.45 -5.78
N VAL A 90 2.31 -27.30 -5.92
CA VAL A 90 1.97 -26.08 -5.17
C VAL A 90 0.72 -25.39 -5.73
N GLU A 91 0.53 -25.37 -7.05
CA GLU A 91 -0.66 -24.77 -7.69
C GLU A 91 -1.96 -25.47 -7.28
N GLU A 92 -1.95 -26.79 -7.08
CA GLU A 92 -3.13 -27.57 -6.67
C GLU A 92 -3.62 -27.26 -5.25
N ASN A 93 -2.75 -26.70 -4.40
CA ASN A 93 -3.05 -26.38 -2.99
C ASN A 93 -3.09 -24.87 -2.73
N GLU A 94 -3.30 -24.06 -3.79
CA GLU A 94 -3.15 -22.60 -3.72
C GLU A 94 -4.38 -21.92 -3.12
N GLU A 95 -4.24 -21.35 -1.92
CA GLU A 95 -5.27 -20.57 -1.24
C GLU A 95 -5.33 -19.11 -1.76
N PRO A 96 -6.50 -18.45 -1.69
CA PRO A 96 -6.62 -17.02 -1.94
C PRO A 96 -5.70 -16.20 -1.03
N MET A 97 -5.07 -15.16 -1.57
CA MET A 97 -4.26 -14.27 -0.74
C MET A 97 -5.20 -13.35 0.06
N GLU A 98 -5.31 -13.56 1.38
CA GLU A 98 -6.26 -12.86 2.26
C GLU A 98 -6.24 -11.33 2.09
N ARG A 99 -5.06 -10.74 1.86
CA ARG A 99 -4.91 -9.29 1.68
C ARG A 99 -5.70 -8.72 0.50
N PHE A 100 -5.92 -9.51 -0.55
CA PHE A 100 -6.73 -9.09 -1.71
C PHE A 100 -8.23 -9.19 -1.42
N ASN A 101 -8.64 -10.08 -0.50
CA ASN A 101 -10.04 -10.15 -0.07
C ASN A 101 -10.46 -8.88 0.66
N ALA A 102 -9.55 -8.24 1.41
CA ALA A 102 -9.81 -6.94 2.02
C ALA A 102 -10.13 -5.87 0.95
N LEU A 103 -9.37 -5.85 -0.15
CA LEU A 103 -9.60 -4.90 -1.26
C LEU A 103 -10.96 -5.09 -1.95
N ARG A 104 -11.42 -6.33 -2.08
CA ARG A 104 -12.73 -6.67 -2.67
C ARG A 104 -13.91 -6.34 -1.75
N LYS A 105 -13.72 -6.48 -0.44
CA LYS A 105 -14.77 -6.23 0.56
C LYS A 105 -15.14 -4.76 0.72
N ILE A 106 -14.28 -3.83 0.27
CA ILE A 106 -14.50 -2.38 0.38
C ILE A 106 -15.82 -1.91 -0.27
N LYS A 107 -16.42 -2.67 -1.21
CA LYS A 107 -17.71 -2.30 -1.83
C LYS A 107 -18.86 -3.29 -1.60
N ASN A 108 -18.64 -4.44 -0.96
CA ASN A 108 -19.77 -5.35 -0.68
C ASN A 108 -20.65 -4.87 0.49
N ASN A 109 -20.30 -3.77 1.16
CA ASN A 109 -21.09 -3.16 2.23
C ASN A 109 -22.10 -2.11 1.73
N ASP A 110 -22.53 -2.19 0.46
CA ASP A 110 -23.62 -1.32 -0.04
C ASP A 110 -25.02 -1.83 0.35
N ASP A 111 -25.16 -3.03 0.96
CA ASP A 111 -26.46 -3.57 1.42
C ASP A 111 -26.58 -3.85 2.93
N ASP A 112 -25.50 -3.80 3.71
CA ASP A 112 -25.56 -3.86 5.19
C ASP A 112 -24.32 -3.15 5.75
N ASP A 113 -24.55 -2.09 6.51
CA ASP A 113 -23.56 -1.33 7.28
C ASP A 113 -22.22 -1.09 6.57
N MET A 114 -22.18 -0.02 5.78
CA MET A 114 -20.95 0.71 5.49
C MET A 114 -20.25 1.02 6.81
N ILE A 115 -19.35 0.13 7.25
CA ILE A 115 -18.27 0.47 8.16
C ILE A 115 -17.38 1.39 7.34
N VAL A 116 -17.79 2.66 7.25
CA VAL A 116 -16.83 3.76 7.20
C VAL A 116 -15.87 3.40 8.31
N GLU A 117 -14.65 2.95 7.98
CA GLU A 117 -13.59 3.05 8.95
C GLU A 117 -13.61 4.52 9.36
N ASN A 118 -14.13 4.78 10.56
CA ASN A 118 -14.15 6.11 11.13
C ASN A 118 -12.69 6.53 11.14
N LEU A 119 -12.27 7.25 10.09
CA LEU A 119 -11.04 8.00 10.09
C LEU A 119 -11.27 8.94 11.25
N PHE A 120 -10.73 8.58 12.42
CA PHE A 120 -10.88 9.32 13.65
C PHE A 120 -10.17 10.66 13.46
N TYR A 121 -10.89 11.56 12.83
CA TYR A 121 -10.48 12.93 12.66
C TYR A 121 -10.51 13.54 14.04
N SER A 122 -9.33 13.84 14.59
CA SER A 122 -9.28 14.67 15.78
C SER A 122 -9.79 16.06 15.43
N ARG A 123 -10.66 16.64 16.28
CA ARG A 123 -10.96 18.08 16.22
C ARG A 123 -9.71 18.96 16.36
N LYS A 124 -8.57 18.38 16.78
CA LYS A 124 -7.32 19.10 16.98
C LYS A 124 -6.48 19.13 15.71
N ASP A 125 -6.07 20.34 15.34
CA ASP A 125 -5.12 20.58 14.27
C ASP A 125 -3.76 19.91 14.57
N PRO A 126 -3.22 19.09 13.65
CA PRO A 126 -1.95 18.40 13.85
C PRO A 126 -0.77 19.33 14.18
N PHE A 127 -0.77 20.57 13.65
CA PHE A 127 0.30 21.55 13.87
C PHE A 127 0.16 22.30 15.19
N THR A 128 -1.00 22.89 15.45
CA THR A 128 -1.20 23.81 16.58
C THR A 128 -1.80 23.17 17.82
N LYS A 129 -2.36 21.95 17.68
CA LYS A 129 -3.17 21.27 18.71
C LYS A 129 -4.39 22.07 19.19
N LYS A 130 -4.77 23.11 18.45
CA LYS A 130 -6.01 23.88 18.67
C LYS A 130 -7.16 23.25 17.90
N ASN A 131 -8.39 23.65 18.22
CA ASN A 131 -9.54 23.18 17.45
C ASN A 131 -9.45 23.72 16.01
N ILE A 132 -9.73 22.85 15.04
CA ILE A 132 -9.85 23.23 13.64
C ILE A 132 -11.12 24.07 13.47
N VAL A 133 -11.01 25.19 12.75
CA VAL A 133 -12.12 26.09 12.43
C VAL A 133 -12.41 26.04 10.93
N HIS A 134 -11.37 26.10 10.10
CA HIS A 134 -11.48 26.06 8.65
C HIS A 134 -10.76 24.81 8.11
N PRO A 135 -11.42 23.65 8.09
CA PRO A 135 -10.82 22.39 7.68
C PRO A 135 -10.37 22.42 6.21
N VAL A 136 -9.11 22.08 5.98
CA VAL A 136 -8.56 21.80 4.65
C VAL A 136 -7.88 20.44 4.65
N ARG A 137 -8.07 19.69 3.57
CA ARG A 137 -7.50 18.35 3.39
C ARG A 137 -6.41 18.40 2.33
N ASN A 138 -5.25 17.81 2.63
CA ASN A 138 -4.21 17.64 1.62
C ASN A 138 -4.64 16.56 0.61
N GLN A 139 -4.59 16.87 -0.69
CA GLN A 139 -5.06 15.96 -1.73
C GLN A 139 -4.26 14.65 -1.86
N HIS A 140 -2.99 14.64 -1.43
CA HIS A 140 -2.05 13.53 -1.56
C HIS A 140 -2.02 12.59 -0.33
N CYS A 141 -2.14 13.11 0.89
CA CYS A 141 -2.15 12.27 2.10
C CYS A 141 -3.48 12.22 2.85
N LYS A 142 -4.49 12.98 2.42
CA LYS A 142 -5.83 13.04 3.00
C LYS A 142 -5.91 13.49 4.47
N HIS A 143 -4.80 13.88 5.09
CA HIS A 143 -4.80 14.51 6.41
C HIS A 143 -5.44 15.90 6.38
N VAL A 144 -6.14 16.24 7.46
CA VAL A 144 -6.89 17.50 7.63
C VAL A 144 -6.16 18.43 8.58
N TYR A 145 -6.15 19.71 8.25
CA TYR A 145 -5.54 20.78 9.03
C TYR A 145 -6.49 21.96 9.14
N ASP A 146 -6.19 22.88 10.06
CA ASP A 146 -6.77 24.21 9.99
C ASP A 146 -6.09 25.03 8.88
N LYS A 147 -6.88 25.70 8.04
CA LYS A 147 -6.39 26.48 6.90
C LYS A 147 -5.33 27.52 7.28
N GLU A 148 -5.55 28.24 8.38
CA GLU A 148 -4.63 29.29 8.81
C GLU A 148 -3.38 28.68 9.44
N SER A 149 -3.51 27.54 10.14
CA SER A 149 -2.36 26.85 10.73
C SER A 149 -1.39 26.33 9.67
N VAL A 150 -1.90 25.64 8.64
CA VAL A 150 -1.05 25.05 7.61
C VAL A 150 -0.41 26.13 6.74
N LYS A 151 -1.17 27.20 6.41
CA LYS A 151 -0.63 28.37 5.70
C LYS A 151 0.49 29.05 6.47
N LYS A 152 0.33 29.22 7.79
CA LYS A 152 1.36 29.78 8.66
C LYS A 152 2.60 28.86 8.69
N MET A 153 2.41 27.57 8.87
CA MET A 153 3.51 26.60 8.93
C MET A 153 4.32 26.55 7.63
N ILE A 154 3.65 26.50 6.46
CA ILE A 154 4.30 26.54 5.15
C ILE A 154 5.16 27.81 5.01
N ASN A 155 4.61 28.97 5.41
CA ASN A 155 5.34 30.23 5.38
C ASN A 155 6.54 30.26 6.35
N GLU A 156 6.40 29.70 7.56
CA GLU A 156 7.50 29.62 8.53
C GLU A 156 8.63 28.69 8.05
N CYS A 157 8.29 27.52 7.52
CA CYS A 157 9.26 26.62 6.90
C CYS A 157 9.98 27.29 5.73
N LYS A 158 9.26 28.01 4.86
CA LYS A 158 9.85 28.77 3.76
C LYS A 158 10.83 29.84 4.25
N LYS A 159 10.48 30.60 5.30
CA LYS A 159 11.37 31.59 5.93
C LYS A 159 12.62 30.94 6.51
N ARG A 160 12.49 29.77 7.13
CA ARG A 160 13.60 29.00 7.73
C ARG A 160 14.38 28.16 6.71
N ARG A 161 14.00 28.18 5.42
CA ARG A 161 14.55 27.30 4.35
C ARG A 161 14.47 25.82 4.71
N GLN A 162 13.40 25.42 5.41
CA GLN A 162 13.11 24.04 5.78
C GLN A 162 11.96 23.49 4.91
N LEU A 163 11.96 22.17 4.70
CA LEU A 163 10.87 21.49 4.02
C LEU A 163 9.67 21.37 4.96
N CYS A 164 8.52 21.93 4.56
CA CYS A 164 7.27 21.75 5.30
C CYS A 164 6.67 20.39 4.92
N GLN A 165 6.76 19.38 5.78
CA GLN A 165 6.17 18.07 5.53
C GLN A 165 4.92 17.85 6.39
N CYS A 166 4.16 16.81 6.06
CA CYS A 166 3.05 16.37 6.89
C CYS A 166 3.54 16.02 8.31
N PRO A 167 2.91 16.56 9.37
CA PRO A 167 3.33 16.34 10.75
C PRO A 167 2.83 15.02 11.34
N ILE A 168 1.94 14.31 10.63
CA ILE A 168 1.41 13.02 11.09
C ILE A 168 2.52 11.97 11.01
N GLN A 169 2.75 11.30 12.14
CA GLN A 169 3.76 10.25 12.23
C GLN A 169 3.46 9.16 11.20
N SER A 170 4.52 8.65 10.57
CA SER A 170 4.43 7.62 9.54
C SER A 170 3.62 8.00 8.29
N CYS A 171 3.34 9.28 8.04
CA CYS A 171 2.72 9.68 6.78
C CYS A 171 3.60 9.24 5.59
N PRO A 172 3.05 8.47 4.63
CA PRO A 172 3.80 7.99 3.47
C PRO A 172 4.09 9.11 2.48
N ASN A 173 3.28 10.17 2.47
CA ASN A 173 3.51 11.33 1.62
C ASN A 173 4.69 12.17 2.13
N LYS A 174 5.81 12.11 1.41
CA LYS A 174 7.02 12.91 1.69
C LYS A 174 7.08 14.24 0.93
N ARG A 175 6.04 14.57 0.14
CA ARG A 175 5.98 15.84 -0.61
C ARG A 175 5.94 17.03 0.35
N VAL A 176 6.52 18.14 -0.11
CA VAL A 176 6.43 19.42 0.58
C VAL A 176 4.98 19.89 0.51
N LEU A 177 4.42 20.31 1.64
CA LEU A 177 3.10 20.90 1.71
C LEU A 177 3.12 22.27 1.03
N VAL A 178 2.18 22.45 0.10
CA VAL A 178 1.89 23.72 -0.56
C VAL A 178 0.39 24.00 -0.44
N MET A 179 0.00 25.27 -0.48
CA MET A 179 -1.42 25.62 -0.27
C MET A 179 -2.30 25.19 -1.43
N GLU A 180 -1.71 25.03 -2.62
CA GLU A 180 -2.34 24.54 -3.84
C GLU A 180 -2.82 23.09 -3.71
N ASP A 181 -2.22 22.30 -2.82
CA ASP A 181 -2.62 20.93 -2.52
C ASP A 181 -3.71 20.83 -1.44
N MET A 182 -4.11 21.95 -0.84
CA MET A 182 -5.05 22.00 0.28
C MET A 182 -6.46 22.32 -0.21
N ILE A 183 -7.32 21.30 -0.23
CA ILE A 183 -8.70 21.40 -0.68
C ILE A 183 -9.59 21.73 0.53
N PRO A 184 -10.49 22.73 0.46
CA PRO A 184 -11.49 22.97 1.49
C PRO A 184 -12.29 21.70 1.79
N PHE A 185 -12.44 21.37 3.07
CA PHE A 185 -13.13 20.14 3.48
C PHE A 185 -14.24 20.43 4.50
N PRO A 186 -15.35 21.06 4.06
CA PRO A 186 -16.41 21.52 4.96
C PRO A 186 -17.10 20.40 5.73
N ASP A 187 -17.19 19.20 5.15
CA ASP A 187 -17.84 18.03 5.76
C ASP A 187 -17.01 17.38 6.87
N PHE A 188 -15.83 17.94 7.18
CA PHE A 188 -14.95 17.45 8.23
C PHE A 188 -15.66 17.23 9.57
N PHE A 189 -16.47 18.19 10.01
CA PHE A 189 -17.12 18.11 11.32
C PHE A 189 -18.21 17.05 11.38
N SER A 190 -18.82 16.71 10.24
CA SER A 190 -19.79 15.62 10.13
C SER A 190 -19.14 14.24 10.25
N GLN A 191 -17.82 14.15 10.09
CA GLN A 191 -17.05 12.90 10.15
C GLN A 191 -16.32 12.69 11.48
N ILE A 192 -16.55 13.56 12.48
CA ILE A 192 -15.96 13.41 13.81
C ILE A 192 -17.04 12.89 14.76
N ASN A 193 -16.92 11.62 15.15
CA ASN A 193 -17.71 11.08 16.25
C ASN A 193 -17.16 11.65 17.57
N ASP A 194 -18.06 12.29 18.32
CA ASP A 194 -17.79 12.87 19.66
C ASP A 194 -17.69 11.80 20.76
#